data_AF-A0A0A8E6R4-F1
#
_entry.id   AF-A0A0A8E6R4-F1
#
_cell.length_a   1.000
_cell.length_b   1.000
_cell.length_c   1.000
_cell.angle_alpha   90.00
_cell.angle_beta   90.00
_cell.angle_gamma   90.00
#
_symmetry.space_group_name_H-M   'P 1'
#
loop_
_entity.id
_entity.type
_entity.pdbx_description
1 polymer ?
#
loop_
_entity_poly.entity_id
_entity_poly.type
_entity_poly.pdbx_seq_one_letter_code
_entity_poly.pdbx_strand_id
1 'polypeptide(L)'
;MAQKVTQSLVNQKCDLLKSQNEEITVNKVRKLIGGAISIIDLVDKVTLYKENYPKALELAQVQEDIKKEEPKDSLLMLVEETLKEFAIDKKDCVISLRSKLTKYIDNEIATKTKKIREKQTELSNKNDSLEISNLILNKRCVELLAKYNELKDQTYVLKQNYNSTTIKYLEKDNFEKTLLAWEDFKELREQLTSLGAYSKVAAYDKRGHIVIKFPATDFLTQECRAGVSRYLKAKTVYDYNVQAWVLSEFADIFKTLDFLRRNKFVFSKELETIEYHRKQSIL
;
A
#
# COMPACT_ATOMS: atom_id res chain seq x y z
N MET A 1 14.11 -29.35 30.24
CA MET A 1 15.52 -28.93 30.33
C MET A 1 16.18 -29.33 29.03
N ALA A 2 16.88 -28.41 28.35
CA ALA A 2 17.57 -28.75 27.11
C ALA A 2 18.72 -29.73 27.40
N GLN A 3 18.79 -30.81 26.64
CA GLN A 3 19.83 -31.83 26.84
C GLN A 3 21.16 -31.32 26.27
N LYS A 4 22.23 -31.45 27.05
CA LYS A 4 23.62 -31.21 26.59
C LYS A 4 24.08 -32.42 25.78
N VAL A 5 24.74 -32.20 24.64
CA VAL A 5 25.15 -33.28 23.73
C VAL A 5 26.63 -33.57 23.87
N THR A 6 27.09 -34.82 23.81
CA THR A 6 28.53 -35.13 23.86
C THR A 6 29.24 -34.74 22.56
N GLN A 7 30.51 -34.33 22.67
CA GLN A 7 31.32 -33.99 21.49
C GLN A 7 31.46 -35.18 20.53
N SER A 8 31.53 -36.41 21.06
CA SER A 8 31.60 -37.64 20.25
C SER A 8 30.39 -37.81 19.34
N LEU A 9 29.18 -37.53 19.82
CA LEU A 9 27.95 -37.65 19.03
C LEU A 9 27.88 -36.57 17.94
N VAL A 10 28.33 -35.35 18.24
CA VAL A 10 28.42 -34.26 17.25
C VAL A 10 29.43 -34.61 16.17
N ASN A 11 30.62 -35.11 16.54
CA ASN A 11 31.65 -35.52 15.58
C ASN A 11 31.14 -36.61 14.64
N GLN A 12 30.49 -37.66 15.15
CA GLN A 12 29.90 -38.73 14.33
C GLN A 12 28.86 -38.21 13.33
N LYS A 13 28.02 -37.25 13.71
CA LYS A 13 27.02 -36.67 12.80
C LYS A 13 27.65 -35.72 11.77
N CYS A 14 28.70 -35.01 12.14
CA CYS A 14 29.48 -34.20 11.21
C CYS A 14 30.25 -35.09 10.20
N ASP A 15 30.82 -36.22 10.63
CA ASP A 15 31.47 -37.21 9.77
C ASP A 15 30.49 -37.84 8.77
N LEU A 16 29.25 -38.11 9.20
CA LEU A 16 28.17 -38.58 8.32
C LEU A 16 27.76 -37.55 7.27
N LEU A 17 27.68 -36.26 7.64
CA LEU A 17 27.40 -35.19 6.67
C LEU A 17 28.56 -35.02 5.68
N LYS A 18 29.80 -35.15 6.17
CA LYS A 18 31.01 -35.09 5.34
C LYS A 18 31.09 -36.27 4.35
N SER A 19 30.73 -37.49 4.77
CA SER A 19 30.72 -38.67 3.89
C SER A 19 29.61 -38.62 2.83
N GLN A 20 28.55 -37.86 3.10
CA GLN A 20 27.44 -37.61 2.16
C GLN A 20 27.70 -36.40 1.23
N ASN A 21 28.89 -35.78 1.28
CA ASN A 21 29.21 -34.53 0.57
C ASN A 21 28.22 -33.39 0.85
N GLU A 22 27.62 -33.37 2.04
CA GLU A 22 26.71 -32.32 2.46
C GLU A 22 27.41 -31.25 3.30
N GLU A 23 26.99 -29.99 3.13
CA GLU A 23 27.47 -28.91 3.99
C GLU A 23 27.06 -29.14 5.44
N ILE A 24 28.05 -29.14 6.34
CA ILE A 24 27.84 -29.28 7.78
C ILE A 24 27.21 -27.99 8.31
N THR A 25 25.94 -28.02 8.70
CA THR A 25 25.27 -26.87 9.35
C THR A 25 24.70 -27.30 10.70
N VAL A 26 24.66 -26.37 11.66
CA VAL A 26 24.13 -26.61 13.01
C VAL A 26 22.70 -27.16 12.96
N ASN A 27 21.89 -26.67 12.02
CA ASN A 27 20.52 -27.13 11.81
C ASN A 27 20.44 -28.58 11.31
N LYS A 28 21.34 -29.00 10.42
CA LYS A 28 21.40 -30.38 9.94
C LYS A 28 21.89 -31.34 11.04
N VAL A 29 22.95 -30.95 11.76
CA VAL A 29 23.46 -31.73 12.89
C VAL A 29 22.38 -31.88 13.97
N ARG A 30 21.61 -30.81 14.25
CA ARG A 30 20.47 -30.85 15.18
C ARG A 30 19.38 -31.82 14.74
N LYS A 31 19.03 -31.82 13.45
CA LYS A 31 18.06 -32.77 12.88
C LYS A 31 18.54 -34.22 12.97
N LEU A 32 19.85 -34.46 12.78
CA LEU A 32 20.44 -35.80 12.84
C LEU A 32 20.58 -36.37 14.26
N ILE A 33 20.70 -35.52 15.28
CA ILE A 33 20.75 -35.97 16.68
C ILE A 33 19.32 -36.19 17.22
N GLY A 34 18.37 -35.31 16.87
CA GLY A 34 17.00 -35.37 17.36
C GLY A 34 16.85 -34.92 18.82
N GLY A 35 15.68 -34.37 19.17
CA GLY A 35 15.34 -33.94 20.53
C GLY A 35 15.55 -32.45 20.84
N ALA A 36 15.15 -32.04 22.05
CA ALA A 36 15.22 -30.66 22.55
C ALA A 36 16.64 -30.31 23.04
N ILE A 37 17.58 -30.19 22.11
CA ILE A 37 18.98 -29.86 22.37
C ILE A 37 19.20 -28.34 22.41
N SER A 38 20.09 -27.89 23.29
CA SER A 38 20.52 -26.49 23.35
C SER A 38 21.27 -26.10 22.07
N ILE A 39 20.76 -25.08 21.36
CA ILE A 39 21.37 -24.58 20.12
C ILE A 39 22.77 -24.03 20.40
N ILE A 40 22.95 -23.34 21.53
CA ILE A 40 24.23 -22.73 21.92
C ILE A 40 25.31 -23.81 22.10
N ASP A 41 25.00 -24.87 22.85
CA ASP A 41 25.90 -26.00 23.08
C ASP A 41 26.24 -26.74 21.77
N LEU A 42 25.32 -26.75 20.81
CA LEU A 42 25.56 -27.38 19.51
C LEU A 42 26.40 -26.51 18.58
N VAL A 43 26.22 -25.19 18.61
CA VAL A 43 27.02 -24.24 17.82
C VAL A 43 28.49 -24.38 18.20
N ASP A 44 28.82 -24.30 19.49
CA ASP A 44 30.20 -24.35 19.99
C ASP A 44 30.91 -25.67 19.61
N LYS A 45 30.18 -26.77 19.58
CA LYS A 45 30.74 -28.10 19.27
C LYS A 45 30.89 -28.35 17.76
N VAL A 46 30.00 -27.79 16.96
CA VAL A 46 30.05 -27.85 15.49
C VAL A 46 31.11 -26.89 14.94
N THR A 47 31.28 -25.71 15.54
CA THR A 47 32.37 -24.78 15.18
C THR A 47 33.72 -25.39 15.52
N LEU A 48 33.87 -25.99 16.71
CA LEU A 48 35.10 -26.69 17.10
C LEU A 48 35.47 -27.81 16.11
N TYR A 49 34.50 -28.60 15.65
CA TYR A 49 34.73 -29.64 14.64
C TYR A 49 35.17 -29.05 13.28
N LYS A 50 34.59 -27.92 12.85
CA LYS A 50 34.94 -27.26 11.58
C LYS A 50 36.32 -26.60 11.60
N GLU A 51 36.67 -25.97 12.71
CA GLU A 51 37.89 -25.17 12.84
C GLU A 51 39.10 -26.01 13.26
N ASN A 52 38.90 -27.05 14.09
CA ASN A 52 40.00 -27.87 14.60
C ASN A 52 39.55 -29.31 14.91
N TYR A 53 39.50 -30.15 13.88
CA TYR A 53 39.14 -31.57 13.98
C TYR A 53 39.98 -32.38 14.99
N PRO A 54 41.32 -32.22 15.07
CA PRO A 54 42.14 -32.92 16.09
C PRO A 54 41.72 -32.62 17.53
N LYS A 55 41.50 -31.34 17.88
CA LYS A 55 41.03 -30.95 19.22
C LYS A 55 39.63 -31.44 19.53
N ALA A 56 38.78 -31.55 18.50
CA ALA A 56 37.44 -32.12 18.64
C ALA A 56 37.46 -33.62 18.98
N LEU A 57 38.46 -34.36 18.51
CA LEU A 57 38.67 -35.77 18.86
C LEU A 57 39.21 -35.93 20.29
N GLU A 58 40.18 -35.10 20.69
CA GLU A 58 40.72 -35.11 22.06
C GLU A 58 39.63 -34.84 23.11
N LEU A 59 38.79 -33.81 22.88
CA LEU A 59 37.67 -33.50 23.77
C LEU A 59 36.59 -34.59 23.79
N ALA A 60 36.43 -35.34 22.69
CA ALA A 60 35.52 -36.48 22.64
C ALA A 60 36.05 -37.66 23.49
N GLN A 61 37.35 -37.94 23.47
CA GLN A 61 37.98 -38.97 24.29
C GLN A 61 37.95 -38.62 25.78
N VAL A 62 38.29 -37.38 26.14
CA VAL A 62 38.25 -36.90 27.54
C VAL A 62 36.83 -37.00 28.13
N GLN A 63 35.79 -36.72 27.34
CA GLN A 63 34.40 -36.85 27.79
C GLN A 63 33.94 -38.31 27.96
N GLU A 64 34.56 -39.26 27.27
CA GLU A 64 34.27 -40.69 27.43
C GLU A 64 34.98 -41.27 28.66
N ASP A 65 36.17 -40.79 29.00
CA ASP A 65 36.91 -41.23 30.19
C ASP A 65 36.25 -40.77 31.49
N ILE A 66 35.63 -39.58 31.52
CA ILE A 66 34.91 -39.05 32.69
C ILE A 66 33.65 -39.86 33.03
N LYS A 67 33.08 -40.63 32.08
CA LYS A 67 31.87 -41.44 32.34
C LYS A 67 32.13 -42.73 33.12
N LYS A 68 33.39 -43.12 33.36
CA LYS A 68 33.73 -44.38 34.05
C LYS A 68 33.85 -44.26 35.57
N GLU A 69 33.83 -43.06 36.14
CA GLU A 69 33.69 -42.91 37.59
C GLU A 69 32.22 -43.12 37.99
N GLU A 70 31.93 -44.27 38.61
CA GLU A 70 30.64 -44.47 39.25
C GLU A 70 30.40 -43.34 40.27
N PRO A 71 29.21 -42.71 40.27
CA PRO A 71 28.91 -41.64 41.21
C PRO A 71 28.79 -42.27 42.60
N LYS A 72 29.87 -42.19 43.40
CA LYS A 72 29.80 -42.48 44.83
C LYS A 72 28.73 -41.57 45.42
N ASP A 73 27.78 -42.16 46.14
CA ASP A 73 26.70 -41.41 46.77
C ASP A 73 27.26 -40.59 47.93
N SER A 74 27.65 -39.35 47.61
CA SER A 74 28.29 -38.40 48.51
C SER A 74 27.46 -38.13 49.76
N LEU A 75 26.12 -38.24 49.66
CA LEU A 75 25.18 -38.08 50.76
C LEU A 75 25.26 -39.25 51.77
N LEU A 76 25.42 -40.48 51.29
CA LEU A 76 25.69 -41.64 52.15
C LEU A 76 27.01 -41.45 52.91
N MET A 77 28.09 -41.03 52.23
CA MET A 77 29.40 -40.85 52.88
C MET A 77 29.36 -39.75 53.96
N LEU A 78 28.68 -38.64 53.70
CA LEU A 78 28.56 -37.53 54.64
C LEU A 78 27.72 -37.90 55.88
N VAL A 79 26.67 -38.71 55.68
CA VAL A 79 25.86 -39.25 56.78
C VAL A 79 26.63 -40.31 57.59
N GLU A 80 27.48 -41.12 56.94
CA GLU A 80 28.37 -42.07 57.62
C GLU A 80 29.47 -41.36 58.43
N GLU A 81 30.11 -40.34 57.88
CA GLU A 81 31.14 -39.55 58.57
C GLU A 81 30.58 -38.84 59.80
N THR A 82 29.45 -38.15 59.64
CA THR A 82 28.79 -37.44 60.76
C THR A 82 28.27 -38.38 61.84
N LEU A 83 27.70 -39.55 61.50
CA LEU A 83 27.26 -40.51 62.52
C LEU A 83 28.42 -41.22 63.24
N LYS A 84 29.58 -41.37 62.57
CA LYS A 84 30.83 -41.85 63.19
C LYS A 84 31.38 -40.85 64.21
N GLU A 85 31.27 -39.55 63.98
CA GLU A 85 31.66 -38.50 64.94
C GLU A 85 30.88 -38.60 66.27
N PHE A 86 29.66 -39.13 66.26
CA PHE A 86 28.83 -39.36 67.45
C PHE A 86 28.86 -40.82 67.97
N ALA A 87 29.80 -41.65 67.50
CA ALA A 87 29.97 -43.06 67.89
C ALA A 87 28.76 -43.98 67.61
N ILE A 88 27.96 -43.68 66.58
CA ILE A 88 26.80 -44.50 66.18
C ILE A 88 27.17 -45.40 65.00
N ASP A 89 27.56 -46.65 65.28
CA ASP A 89 28.00 -47.60 64.24
C ASP A 89 26.87 -48.57 63.84
N LYS A 90 25.76 -48.02 63.33
CA LYS A 90 24.63 -48.81 62.80
C LYS A 90 24.38 -48.43 61.34
N LYS A 91 24.89 -49.24 60.41
CA LYS A 91 24.69 -49.07 58.96
C LYS A 91 23.22 -48.95 58.55
N ASP A 92 22.31 -49.66 59.22
CA ASP A 92 20.88 -49.58 58.94
C ASP A 92 20.28 -48.19 59.25
N CYS A 93 20.77 -47.53 60.31
CA CYS A 93 20.37 -46.17 60.65
C CYS A 93 20.85 -45.17 59.59
N VAL A 94 22.10 -45.29 59.14
CA VAL A 94 22.68 -44.45 58.08
C VAL A 94 21.84 -44.55 56.80
N ILE A 95 21.55 -45.78 56.34
CA ILE A 95 20.79 -46.03 55.11
C ILE A 95 19.34 -45.52 55.24
N SER A 96 18.71 -45.73 56.41
CA SER A 96 17.36 -45.22 56.69
C SER A 96 17.30 -43.70 56.67
N LEU A 97 18.27 -43.04 57.32
CA LEU A 97 18.37 -41.58 57.39
C LEU A 97 18.62 -40.97 56.01
N ARG A 98 19.56 -41.54 55.24
CA ARG A 98 19.79 -41.21 53.82
C ARG A 98 18.49 -41.31 53.04
N SER A 99 17.78 -42.45 53.12
CA SER A 99 16.53 -42.63 52.36
C SER A 99 15.44 -41.61 52.73
N LYS A 100 15.33 -41.25 54.01
CA LYS A 100 14.36 -40.26 54.49
C LYS A 100 14.74 -38.85 54.04
N LEU A 101 16.01 -38.49 54.10
CA LEU A 101 16.54 -37.21 53.60
C LEU A 101 16.35 -37.08 52.10
N THR A 102 16.70 -38.11 51.32
CA THR A 102 16.49 -38.11 49.88
C THR A 102 15.01 -37.94 49.54
N LYS A 103 14.11 -38.70 50.19
CA LYS A 103 12.66 -38.54 50.00
C LYS A 103 12.15 -37.14 50.36
N TYR A 104 12.67 -36.54 51.43
CA TYR A 104 12.28 -35.19 51.84
C TYR A 104 12.76 -34.15 50.83
N ILE A 105 14.03 -34.22 50.42
CA ILE A 105 14.64 -33.34 49.43
C ILE A 105 13.90 -33.46 48.09
N ASP A 106 13.62 -34.68 47.63
CA ASP A 106 12.90 -34.93 46.39
C ASP A 106 11.48 -34.35 46.44
N ASN A 107 10.77 -34.49 47.56
CA ASN A 107 9.46 -33.87 47.76
C ASN A 107 9.53 -32.33 47.76
N GLU A 108 10.54 -31.75 48.43
CA GLU A 108 10.68 -30.30 48.48
C GLU A 108 11.07 -29.72 47.10
N ILE A 109 11.94 -30.41 46.36
CA ILE A 109 12.28 -30.07 44.97
C ILE A 109 11.06 -30.22 44.08
N ALA A 110 10.29 -31.30 44.19
CA ALA A 110 9.10 -31.52 43.37
C ALA A 110 8.04 -30.42 43.59
N THR A 111 7.79 -30.06 44.85
CA THR A 111 6.82 -29.01 45.20
C THR A 111 7.26 -27.62 44.72
N LYS A 112 8.53 -27.23 44.93
CA LYS A 112 9.07 -25.96 44.41
C LYS A 112 9.09 -25.94 42.88
N THR A 113 9.50 -27.03 42.24
CA THR A 113 9.54 -27.15 40.77
C THR A 113 8.14 -27.06 40.16
N LYS A 114 7.12 -27.66 40.80
CA LYS A 114 5.73 -27.55 40.37
C LYS A 114 5.25 -26.10 40.37
N LYS A 115 5.47 -25.36 41.47
CA LYS A 115 5.12 -23.92 41.56
C LYS A 115 5.82 -23.08 40.49
N ILE A 116 7.09 -23.36 40.20
CA ILE A 116 7.84 -22.64 39.16
C ILE A 116 7.28 -22.94 37.78
N ARG A 117 6.96 -24.21 37.47
CA ARG A 117 6.36 -24.61 36.20
C ARG A 117 4.99 -23.96 35.98
N GLU A 118 4.15 -23.91 37.02
CA GLU A 118 2.84 -23.25 36.96
C GLU A 118 3.00 -21.75 36.62
N LYS A 119 3.90 -21.04 37.32
CA LYS A 119 4.21 -19.63 37.01
C LYS A 119 4.76 -19.45 35.60
N GLN A 120 5.63 -20.37 35.14
CA GLN A 120 6.17 -20.33 33.79
C GLN A 120 5.07 -20.47 32.74
N THR A 121 4.12 -21.40 32.94
CA THR A 121 2.99 -21.56 32.02
C THR A 121 2.07 -20.34 32.02
N GLU A 122 1.81 -19.74 33.18
CA GLU A 122 0.98 -18.53 33.28
C GLU A 122 1.63 -17.35 32.54
N LEU A 123 2.93 -17.14 32.73
CA LEU A 123 3.69 -16.09 32.03
C LEU A 123 3.75 -16.35 30.52
N SER A 124 3.94 -17.60 30.10
CA SER A 124 3.90 -17.97 28.67
C SER A 124 2.56 -17.61 28.04
N ASN A 125 1.45 -18.01 28.66
CA ASN A 125 0.11 -17.72 28.15
C ASN A 125 -0.18 -16.21 28.08
N LYS A 126 0.30 -15.44 29.08
CA LYS A 126 0.21 -13.97 29.08
C LYS A 126 1.01 -13.36 27.94
N ASN A 127 2.22 -13.87 27.69
CA ASN A 127 3.06 -13.41 26.59
C ASN A 127 2.41 -13.70 25.23
N ASP A 128 1.88 -14.90 25.02
CA ASP A 128 1.18 -15.28 23.79
C ASP A 128 -0.05 -14.39 23.56
N SER A 129 -0.80 -14.09 24.62
CA SER A 129 -1.96 -13.19 24.56
C SER A 129 -1.57 -11.75 24.19
N LEU A 130 -0.43 -11.27 24.70
CA LEU A 130 0.11 -9.96 24.35
C LEU A 130 0.60 -9.91 22.90
N GLU A 131 1.24 -10.98 22.42
CA GLU A 131 1.70 -11.09 21.03
C GLU A 131 0.52 -11.05 20.06
N ILE A 132 -0.54 -11.82 20.34
CA ILE A 132 -1.79 -11.78 19.57
C ILE A 132 -2.39 -10.37 19.57
N SER A 133 -2.45 -9.72 20.74
CA SER A 133 -2.99 -8.36 20.85
C SER A 133 -2.17 -7.34 20.04
N ASN A 134 -0.85 -7.47 20.06
CA ASN A 134 0.06 -6.61 19.30
C ASN A 134 -0.10 -6.81 17.79
N LEU A 135 -0.22 -8.06 17.34
CA LEU A 135 -0.49 -8.38 15.93
C LEU A 135 -1.83 -7.78 15.45
N ILE A 136 -2.87 -7.88 16.27
CA ILE A 136 -4.19 -7.29 15.95
C ILE A 136 -4.11 -5.76 15.88
N LEU A 137 -3.44 -5.13 16.84
CA LEU A 137 -3.27 -3.67 16.86
C LEU A 137 -2.48 -3.18 15.65
N ASN A 138 -1.37 -3.84 15.30
CA ASN A 138 -0.58 -3.50 14.12
C ASN A 138 -1.41 -3.60 12.84
N LYS A 139 -2.18 -4.68 12.67
CA LYS A 139 -3.09 -4.83 11.53
C LYS A 139 -4.09 -3.66 11.46
N ARG A 140 -4.72 -3.31 12.58
CA ARG A 140 -5.71 -2.23 12.64
C ARG A 140 -5.10 -0.85 12.37
N CYS A 141 -3.87 -0.61 12.82
CA CYS A 141 -3.11 0.60 12.49
C CYS A 141 -2.85 0.72 10.98
N VAL A 142 -2.42 -0.35 10.33
CA VAL A 142 -2.20 -0.36 8.87
C VAL A 142 -3.50 -0.10 8.11
N GLU A 143 -4.61 -0.72 8.51
CA GLU A 143 -5.93 -0.47 7.91
C GLU A 143 -6.39 0.99 8.10
N LEU A 144 -6.16 1.57 9.28
CA LEU A 144 -6.48 2.98 9.55
C LEU A 144 -5.64 3.94 8.70
N LEU A 145 -4.35 3.66 8.52
CA LEU A 145 -3.48 4.46 7.66
C LEU A 145 -3.93 4.39 6.20
N ALA A 146 -4.32 3.20 5.72
CA ALA A 146 -4.85 3.04 4.37
C ALA A 146 -6.14 3.88 4.17
N LYS A 147 -7.09 3.79 5.11
CA LYS A 147 -8.32 4.60 5.08
C LYS A 147 -8.06 6.10 5.13
N TYR A 148 -7.09 6.53 5.94
CA TYR A 148 -6.70 7.94 6.01
C TYR A 148 -6.18 8.45 4.66
N ASN A 149 -5.30 7.69 4.00
CA ASN A 149 -4.78 8.06 2.68
C ASN A 149 -5.89 8.09 1.62
N GLU A 150 -6.79 7.11 1.63
CA GLU A 150 -7.94 7.08 0.73
C GLU A 150 -8.83 8.33 0.90
N LEU A 151 -9.17 8.69 2.14
CA LEU A 151 -9.97 9.88 2.44
C LEU A 151 -9.26 11.18 2.04
N LYS A 152 -7.93 11.22 2.18
CA LYS A 152 -7.11 12.37 1.75
C LYS A 152 -7.20 12.55 0.23
N ASP A 153 -7.08 11.47 -0.53
CA ASP A 153 -7.19 11.50 -1.99
C ASP A 153 -8.60 11.88 -2.45
N GLN A 154 -9.63 11.30 -1.83
CA GLN A 154 -11.03 11.68 -2.07
C GLN A 154 -11.28 13.18 -1.81
N THR A 155 -10.70 13.71 -0.73
CA THR A 155 -10.81 15.14 -0.38
C THR A 155 -10.13 16.02 -1.43
N TYR A 156 -8.97 15.60 -1.96
CA TYR A 156 -8.27 16.32 -3.02
C TYR A 156 -9.12 16.39 -4.30
N VAL A 157 -9.66 15.25 -4.73
CA VAL A 157 -10.55 15.17 -5.90
C VAL A 157 -11.79 16.03 -5.71
N LEU A 158 -12.41 15.99 -4.52
CA LEU A 158 -13.59 16.80 -4.23
C LEU A 158 -13.29 18.31 -4.31
N LYS A 159 -12.14 18.76 -3.78
CA LYS A 159 -11.71 20.16 -3.89
C LYS A 159 -11.47 20.57 -5.34
N GLN A 160 -10.85 19.71 -6.14
CA GLN A 160 -10.63 19.98 -7.56
C GLN A 160 -11.96 20.10 -8.32
N ASN A 161 -12.89 19.18 -8.07
CA ASN A 161 -14.23 19.20 -8.67
C ASN A 161 -15.01 20.46 -8.27
N TYR A 162 -14.99 20.82 -6.98
CA TYR A 162 -15.62 22.05 -6.50
C TYR A 162 -15.06 23.30 -7.17
N ASN A 163 -13.73 23.42 -7.25
CA ASN A 163 -13.09 24.55 -7.90
C ASN A 163 -13.44 24.63 -9.39
N SER A 164 -13.38 23.50 -10.11
CA SER A 164 -13.76 23.46 -11.53
C SER A 164 -15.23 23.83 -11.77
N THR A 165 -16.11 23.43 -10.86
CA THR A 165 -17.54 23.73 -10.93
C THR A 165 -17.79 25.20 -10.63
N THR A 166 -17.14 25.74 -9.61
CA THR A 166 -17.20 27.17 -9.25
C THR A 166 -16.72 28.05 -10.41
N ILE A 167 -15.60 27.69 -11.05
CA ILE A 167 -15.10 28.41 -12.23
C ILE A 167 -16.14 28.41 -13.34
N LYS A 168 -16.74 27.26 -13.67
CA LYS A 168 -17.80 27.18 -14.68
C LYS A 168 -19.01 28.03 -14.34
N TYR A 169 -19.43 28.08 -13.08
CA TYR A 169 -20.53 28.93 -12.63
C TYR A 169 -20.18 30.42 -12.75
N LEU A 170 -18.96 30.82 -12.37
CA LEU A 170 -18.49 32.20 -12.52
C LEU A 170 -18.36 32.61 -13.99
N GLU A 171 -17.85 31.73 -14.85
CA GLU A 171 -17.80 31.96 -16.29
C GLU A 171 -19.21 32.12 -16.88
N LYS A 172 -20.15 31.26 -16.45
CA LYS A 172 -21.56 31.36 -16.86
C LYS A 172 -22.19 32.67 -16.39
N ASP A 173 -22.04 33.06 -15.13
CA ASP A 173 -22.60 34.30 -14.57
C ASP A 173 -21.99 35.54 -15.22
N ASN A 174 -20.67 35.55 -15.46
CA ASN A 174 -20.01 36.62 -16.21
C ASN A 174 -20.53 36.70 -17.65
N PHE A 175 -20.71 35.56 -18.32
CA PHE A 175 -21.26 35.52 -19.66
C PHE A 175 -22.71 36.01 -19.70
N GLU A 176 -23.55 35.57 -18.77
CA GLU A 176 -24.95 36.02 -18.64
C GLU A 176 -25.05 37.52 -18.42
N LYS A 177 -24.16 38.12 -17.62
CA LYS A 177 -24.08 39.58 -17.43
C LYS A 177 -23.67 40.36 -18.68
N THR A 178 -23.01 39.71 -19.64
CA THR A 178 -22.61 40.34 -20.92
C THR A 178 -23.66 40.22 -22.02
N LEU A 179 -24.74 39.48 -21.79
CA LEU A 179 -25.84 39.33 -22.74
C LEU A 179 -26.65 40.61 -22.86
N LEU A 180 -27.12 40.88 -24.07
CA LEU A 180 -27.96 42.04 -24.37
C LEU A 180 -29.43 41.72 -24.09
N ALA A 181 -30.19 42.71 -23.58
CA ALA A 181 -31.64 42.65 -23.63
C ALA A 181 -32.11 42.73 -25.10
N TRP A 182 -33.26 42.13 -25.42
CA TRP A 182 -33.77 42.08 -26.81
C TRP A 182 -33.97 43.47 -27.41
N GLU A 183 -34.32 44.44 -26.56
CA GLU A 183 -34.52 45.84 -26.92
C GLU A 183 -33.22 46.54 -27.37
N ASP A 184 -32.08 46.09 -26.84
CA ASP A 184 -30.76 46.69 -27.09
C ASP A 184 -30.07 46.15 -28.36
N PHE A 185 -30.73 45.26 -29.11
CA PHE A 185 -30.16 44.65 -30.31
C PHE A 185 -30.00 45.71 -31.41
N LYS A 186 -28.76 45.96 -31.81
CA LYS A 186 -28.43 46.88 -32.90
C LYS A 186 -28.89 46.36 -34.25
N GLU A 187 -29.06 47.27 -35.21
CA GLU A 187 -29.34 46.87 -36.58
C GLU A 187 -28.13 46.17 -37.22
N LEU A 188 -28.39 45.30 -38.21
CA LEU A 188 -27.37 44.48 -38.88
C LEU A 188 -26.17 45.30 -39.39
N ARG A 189 -26.43 46.48 -39.98
CA ARG A 189 -25.37 47.37 -40.48
C ARG A 189 -24.49 47.92 -39.36
N GLU A 190 -25.09 48.26 -38.22
CA GLU A 190 -24.38 48.75 -37.04
C GLU A 190 -23.54 47.65 -36.39
N GLN A 191 -24.08 46.42 -36.30
CA GLN A 191 -23.35 45.26 -35.82
C GLN A 191 -22.09 45.02 -36.67
N LEU A 192 -22.24 44.97 -38.00
CA LEU A 192 -21.11 44.74 -38.92
C LEU A 192 -20.09 45.89 -38.92
N THR A 193 -20.54 47.14 -38.75
CA THR A 193 -19.65 48.30 -38.66
C THR A 193 -18.83 48.27 -37.36
N SER A 194 -19.46 47.88 -36.24
CA SER A 194 -18.79 47.76 -34.95
C SER A 194 -17.68 46.70 -34.95
N LEU A 195 -17.83 45.66 -35.78
CA LEU A 195 -16.86 44.60 -35.97
C LEU A 195 -15.94 44.83 -37.19
N GLY A 196 -15.97 46.02 -37.81
CA GLY A 196 -15.26 46.29 -39.06
C GLY A 196 -13.72 46.18 -38.98
N ALA A 197 -13.15 46.15 -37.77
CA ALA A 197 -11.73 45.89 -37.55
C ALA A 197 -11.32 44.43 -37.83
N TYR A 198 -12.28 43.50 -37.87
CA TYR A 198 -12.04 42.07 -38.06
C TYR A 198 -12.29 41.65 -39.50
N SER A 199 -11.45 40.76 -40.02
CA SER A 199 -11.54 40.27 -41.39
C SER A 199 -12.70 39.30 -41.60
N LYS A 200 -13.07 38.52 -40.57
CA LYS A 200 -14.15 37.53 -40.58
C LYS A 200 -15.13 37.80 -39.45
N VAL A 201 -16.37 38.14 -39.79
CA VAL A 201 -17.39 38.52 -38.83
C VAL A 201 -18.70 37.80 -39.11
N ALA A 202 -19.44 37.50 -38.04
CA ALA A 202 -20.77 36.93 -38.10
C ALA A 202 -21.71 37.77 -37.23
N ALA A 203 -22.84 38.16 -37.78
CA ALA A 203 -23.85 39.01 -37.15
C ALA A 203 -25.23 38.34 -37.20
N TYR A 204 -26.15 38.81 -36.36
CA TYR A 204 -27.51 38.30 -36.29
C TYR A 204 -28.51 39.32 -36.86
N ASP A 205 -29.32 38.86 -37.80
CA ASP A 205 -30.48 39.61 -38.29
C ASP A 205 -31.70 39.28 -37.42
N LYS A 206 -32.46 40.31 -37.04
CA LYS A 206 -33.70 40.17 -36.23
C LYS A 206 -34.74 39.26 -36.88
N ARG A 207 -34.65 39.04 -38.21
CA ARG A 207 -35.46 38.08 -38.97
C ARG A 207 -35.09 36.61 -38.76
N GLY A 208 -34.08 36.31 -37.95
CA GLY A 208 -33.63 34.95 -37.65
C GLY A 208 -32.54 34.41 -38.58
N HIS A 209 -31.90 35.28 -39.37
CA HIS A 209 -30.79 34.92 -40.25
C HIS A 209 -29.44 35.19 -39.59
N ILE A 210 -28.43 34.43 -40.00
CA ILE A 210 -27.02 34.71 -39.65
C ILE A 210 -26.37 35.34 -40.87
N VAL A 211 -25.70 36.48 -40.68
CA VAL A 211 -25.02 37.19 -41.75
C VAL A 211 -23.52 37.12 -41.52
N ILE A 212 -22.78 36.60 -42.48
CA ILE A 212 -21.33 36.45 -42.41
C ILE A 212 -20.64 37.33 -43.45
N LYS A 213 -19.58 38.01 -43.03
CA LYS A 213 -18.72 38.82 -43.90
C LYS A 213 -17.28 38.38 -43.73
N PHE A 214 -16.61 38.11 -44.84
CA PHE A 214 -15.25 37.59 -44.89
C PHE A 214 -14.57 38.01 -46.20
N PRO A 215 -13.23 37.91 -46.32
CA PRO A 215 -12.50 38.36 -47.50
C PRO A 215 -12.86 37.52 -48.73
N ALA A 216 -12.86 38.13 -49.92
CA ALA A 216 -13.19 37.43 -51.18
C ALA A 216 -12.21 36.30 -51.55
N THR A 217 -11.03 36.28 -50.92
CA THR A 217 -10.01 35.22 -51.07
C THR A 217 -10.28 34.00 -50.20
N ASP A 218 -11.30 34.02 -49.35
CA ASP A 218 -11.62 32.91 -48.46
C ASP A 218 -12.19 31.71 -49.23
N PHE A 219 -11.86 30.50 -48.78
CA PHE A 219 -12.34 29.25 -49.36
C PHE A 219 -13.88 29.15 -49.31
N LEU A 220 -14.52 29.79 -48.33
CA LEU A 220 -15.99 29.83 -48.23
C LEU A 220 -16.66 30.57 -49.38
N THR A 221 -15.93 31.38 -50.13
CA THR A 221 -16.49 32.15 -51.26
C THR A 221 -17.06 31.24 -52.35
N GLN A 222 -16.37 30.13 -52.67
CA GLN A 222 -16.83 29.19 -53.70
C GLN A 222 -18.06 28.41 -53.22
N GLU A 223 -18.06 28.01 -51.96
CA GLU A 223 -19.16 27.29 -51.31
C GLU A 223 -20.43 28.16 -51.19
N CYS A 224 -20.29 29.41 -50.76
CA CYS A 224 -21.44 30.31 -50.64
C CYS A 224 -22.05 30.68 -52.00
N ARG A 225 -21.24 30.72 -53.07
CA ARG A 225 -21.72 30.93 -54.44
C ARG A 225 -22.54 29.77 -54.99
N ALA A 226 -22.35 28.55 -54.47
CA ALA A 226 -23.14 27.39 -54.86
C ALA A 226 -24.59 27.45 -54.35
N GLY A 227 -24.94 28.42 -53.49
CA GLY A 227 -26.30 28.66 -52.99
C GLY A 227 -26.71 27.78 -51.81
N VAL A 228 -26.09 26.61 -51.65
CA VAL A 228 -26.22 25.75 -50.45
C VAL A 228 -24.84 25.27 -50.05
N SER A 229 -24.36 25.69 -48.88
CA SER A 229 -23.05 25.29 -48.38
C SER A 229 -23.15 24.01 -47.56
N ARG A 230 -22.32 23.01 -47.89
CA ARG A 230 -22.25 21.75 -47.14
C ARG A 230 -21.59 21.94 -45.77
N TYR A 231 -20.62 22.85 -45.69
CA TYR A 231 -19.91 23.16 -44.45
C TYR A 231 -20.77 23.96 -43.47
N LEU A 232 -21.45 24.99 -43.97
CA LEU A 232 -22.34 25.82 -43.16
C LEU A 232 -23.72 25.19 -42.97
N LYS A 233 -24.05 24.10 -43.68
CA LYS A 233 -25.34 23.40 -43.61
C LYS A 233 -26.54 24.34 -43.68
N ALA A 234 -26.41 25.35 -44.53
CA ALA A 234 -27.35 26.46 -44.67
C ALA A 234 -27.40 26.90 -46.13
N LYS A 235 -28.52 27.51 -46.49
CA LYS A 235 -28.68 28.20 -47.76
C LYS A 235 -28.01 29.57 -47.68
N THR A 236 -27.21 29.88 -48.68
CA THR A 236 -26.34 31.06 -48.73
C THR A 236 -26.79 32.00 -49.84
N VAL A 237 -27.10 33.25 -49.50
CA VAL A 237 -27.47 34.29 -50.47
C VAL A 237 -26.60 35.51 -50.25
N TYR A 238 -26.03 36.07 -51.32
CA TYR A 238 -25.25 37.30 -51.19
C TYR A 238 -26.17 38.52 -51.18
N ASP A 239 -26.10 39.32 -50.13
CA ASP A 239 -26.79 40.61 -50.05
C ASP A 239 -25.86 41.74 -50.49
N TYR A 240 -26.16 42.33 -51.64
CA TYR A 240 -25.39 43.42 -52.23
C TYR A 240 -25.51 44.74 -51.44
N ASN A 241 -26.59 44.94 -50.67
CA ASN A 241 -26.82 46.17 -49.91
C ASN A 241 -25.96 46.26 -48.65
N VAL A 242 -25.54 45.11 -48.12
CA VAL A 242 -24.72 44.99 -46.91
C VAL A 242 -23.34 44.38 -47.23
N GLN A 243 -23.14 43.92 -48.47
CA GLN A 243 -21.93 43.28 -48.98
C GLN A 243 -21.51 42.08 -48.12
N ALA A 244 -22.49 41.24 -47.77
CA ALA A 244 -22.31 40.10 -46.88
C ALA A 244 -23.14 38.89 -47.34
N TRP A 245 -22.77 37.71 -46.85
CA TRP A 245 -23.51 36.48 -47.12
C TRP A 245 -24.55 36.25 -46.03
N VAL A 246 -25.80 36.09 -46.43
CA VAL A 246 -26.92 35.75 -45.56
C VAL A 246 -27.10 34.24 -45.56
N LEU A 247 -27.12 33.66 -44.37
CA LEU A 247 -27.37 32.24 -44.11
C LEU A 247 -28.81 32.08 -43.61
N SER A 248 -29.53 31.17 -44.25
CA SER A 248 -30.92 30.83 -43.94
C SER A 248 -31.15 29.32 -44.09
N GLU A 249 -32.33 28.82 -43.70
CA GLU A 249 -32.71 27.40 -43.86
C GLU A 249 -31.66 26.43 -43.25
N PHE A 250 -31.27 26.68 -42.00
CA PHE A 250 -30.26 25.88 -41.32
C PHE A 250 -30.77 24.46 -41.06
N ALA A 251 -30.00 23.45 -41.48
CA ALA A 251 -30.25 22.08 -41.04
C ALA A 251 -29.88 21.88 -39.55
N ASP A 252 -28.84 22.59 -39.10
CA ASP A 252 -28.39 22.63 -37.70
C ASP A 252 -27.61 23.92 -37.44
N ILE A 253 -28.26 24.87 -36.75
CA ILE A 253 -27.67 26.18 -36.49
C ILE A 253 -26.40 26.10 -35.61
N PHE A 254 -26.33 25.16 -34.67
CA PHE A 254 -25.16 25.05 -33.77
C PHE A 254 -23.95 24.49 -34.49
N LYS A 255 -24.12 23.51 -35.38
CA LYS A 255 -23.01 23.06 -36.23
C LYS A 255 -22.49 24.17 -37.13
N THR A 256 -23.37 25.06 -37.58
CA THR A 256 -23.00 26.25 -38.36
C THR A 256 -22.16 27.20 -37.50
N LEU A 257 -22.62 27.53 -36.29
CA LEU A 257 -21.90 28.41 -35.36
C LEU A 257 -20.56 27.81 -34.91
N ASP A 258 -20.52 26.51 -34.59
CA ASP A 258 -19.29 25.80 -34.24
C ASP A 258 -18.27 25.84 -35.39
N PHE A 259 -18.73 25.66 -36.63
CA PHE A 259 -17.88 25.78 -37.81
C PHE A 259 -17.32 27.19 -37.96
N LEU A 260 -18.16 28.23 -37.80
CA LEU A 260 -17.71 29.62 -37.87
C LEU A 260 -16.68 29.93 -36.78
N ARG A 261 -16.90 29.45 -35.55
CA ARG A 261 -15.98 29.63 -34.43
C ARG A 261 -14.62 28.95 -34.67
N ARG A 262 -14.63 27.71 -35.18
CA ARG A 262 -13.40 26.99 -35.57
C ARG A 262 -12.62 27.71 -36.68
N ASN A 263 -13.33 28.42 -37.56
CA ASN A 263 -12.75 29.20 -38.65
C ASN A 263 -12.44 30.67 -38.27
N LYS A 264 -12.40 30.98 -36.97
CA LYS A 264 -12.02 32.29 -36.42
C LYS A 264 -12.93 33.45 -36.86
N PHE A 265 -14.22 33.20 -37.07
CA PHE A 265 -15.20 34.27 -37.19
C PHE A 265 -15.45 34.92 -35.84
N VAL A 266 -15.45 36.25 -35.79
CA VAL A 266 -15.84 37.03 -34.62
C VAL A 266 -17.34 37.24 -34.63
N PHE A 267 -18.02 36.92 -33.55
CA PHE A 267 -19.49 37.02 -33.46
C PHE A 267 -19.88 38.40 -32.92
N SER A 268 -21.01 38.93 -33.39
CA SER A 268 -21.66 40.06 -32.74
C SER A 268 -22.24 39.64 -31.40
N LYS A 269 -22.34 40.58 -30.46
CA LYS A 269 -22.93 40.34 -29.14
C LYS A 269 -24.37 39.83 -29.26
N GLU A 270 -25.10 40.29 -30.27
CA GLU A 270 -26.45 39.86 -30.60
C GLU A 270 -26.48 38.38 -31.04
N LEU A 271 -25.52 37.95 -31.86
CA LEU A 271 -25.42 36.55 -32.28
C LEU A 271 -25.03 35.63 -31.11
N GLU A 272 -24.10 36.07 -30.24
CA GLU A 272 -23.72 35.35 -29.02
C GLU A 272 -24.89 35.21 -28.05
N THR A 273 -25.69 36.27 -27.91
CA THR A 273 -26.90 36.28 -27.08
C THR A 273 -27.96 35.30 -27.60
N ILE A 274 -28.20 35.27 -28.91
CA ILE A 274 -29.15 34.33 -29.50
C ILE A 274 -28.66 32.88 -29.43
N GLU A 275 -27.36 32.65 -29.66
CA GLU A 275 -26.76 31.32 -29.48
C GLU A 275 -26.99 30.81 -28.05
N TYR A 276 -26.78 31.67 -27.05
CA TYR A 276 -26.96 31.32 -25.65
C TYR A 276 -28.39 30.92 -25.30
N HIS A 277 -29.37 31.78 -25.62
CA HIS A 277 -30.77 31.51 -25.34
C HIS A 277 -31.28 30.26 -26.07
N ARG A 278 -30.84 30.04 -27.31
CA ARG A 278 -31.20 28.83 -28.05
C ARG A 278 -30.59 27.56 -27.44
N LYS A 279 -29.34 27.61 -26.94
CA LYS A 279 -28.75 26.47 -26.22
C LYS A 279 -29.48 26.16 -24.93
N GLN A 280 -29.89 27.19 -24.17
CA GLN A 280 -30.68 26.99 -22.95
C GLN A 280 -32.08 26.41 -23.24
N SER A 281 -32.72 26.78 -24.35
CA SER A 281 -34.06 26.26 -24.69
C SER A 281 -34.08 24.79 -25.12
N ILE A 282 -32.92 24.19 -25.40
CA ILE A 282 -32.77 22.82 -25.91
C ILE A 282 -32.28 21.84 -24.82
N LEU A 283 -31.72 22.36 -23.73
CA LEU A 283 -31.31 21.61 -22.53
C LEU A 283 -32.46 21.53 -21.53
#